data_AF-A0A6M3XEM4-F1
#
_entry.id   AF-A0A6M3XEM4-F1
#
_cell.length_a   1.000
_cell.length_b   1.000
_cell.length_c   1.000
_cell.angle_alpha   90.00
_cell.angle_beta   90.00
_cell.angle_gamma   90.00
#
_symmetry.space_group_name_H-M   'P 1'
#
loop_
_entity.id
_entity.type
_entity.pdbx_description
1 polymer ?
#
loop_
_entity_poly.entity_id
_entity_poly.type
_entity_poly.pdbx_seq_one_letter_code
_entity_poly.pdbx_strand_id
1 'polypeptide(L)'
;MTQVVNLTGGAASPAKGWLKPMFPHSGKAHYFTKQKGLAVLTSHGRATYWTALCGVDAVSTEKMPMFEPGNWDRCKRCAQKIARELSA
;
A
#
# COMPACT_ATOMS: atom_id res chain seq x y z
N MET A 1 -12.97 -12.15 -24.81
CA MET A 1 -13.63 -11.79 -23.54
C MET A 1 -12.71 -10.86 -22.78
N THR A 2 -13.08 -9.60 -22.62
CA THR A 2 -12.28 -8.63 -21.87
C THR A 2 -12.58 -8.83 -20.39
N GLN A 3 -11.63 -9.41 -19.65
CA GLN A 3 -11.81 -9.65 -18.22
C GLN A 3 -11.68 -8.31 -17.49
N VAL A 4 -12.81 -7.72 -17.10
CA VAL A 4 -12.83 -6.49 -16.31
C VAL A 4 -12.44 -6.85 -14.88
N VAL A 5 -11.23 -6.50 -14.47
CA VAL A 5 -10.76 -6.68 -13.10
C VAL A 5 -11.23 -5.47 -12.28
N ASN A 6 -12.21 -5.68 -11.40
CA ASN A 6 -12.63 -4.65 -10.45
C ASN A 6 -11.66 -4.64 -9.27
N LEU A 7 -10.92 -3.54 -9.09
CA LEU A 7 -10.08 -3.32 -7.91
C LEU A 7 -11.01 -3.07 -6.71
N THR A 8 -11.27 -4.10 -5.91
CA THR A 8 -12.12 -4.00 -4.72
C THR A 8 -11.36 -3.33 -3.58
N GLY A 9 -11.42 -1.99 -3.55
CA GLY A 9 -10.88 -1.16 -2.47
C GLY A 9 -10.83 0.30 -2.91
N GLY A 10 -11.40 1.21 -2.12
CA GLY A 10 -11.28 2.64 -2.38
C GLY A 10 -9.82 3.11 -2.34
N ALA A 11 -9.54 4.27 -2.92
CA ALA A 11 -8.25 4.92 -2.73
C ALA A 11 -8.05 5.23 -1.24
N ALA A 12 -7.00 4.67 -0.66
CA ALA A 12 -6.71 4.80 0.76
C ALA A 12 -5.77 5.98 0.98
N SER A 13 -6.04 6.80 2.01
CA SER A 13 -5.11 7.83 2.50
C SER A 13 -4.81 7.74 4.01
N PRO A 14 -4.69 6.54 4.62
CA PRO A 14 -4.30 6.45 6.03
C PRO A 14 -2.82 6.78 6.21
N ALA A 15 -2.43 7.21 7.42
CA ALA A 15 -1.02 7.41 7.76
C ALA A 15 -0.21 6.09 7.81
N LYS A 16 -0.88 4.98 8.12
CA LYS A 16 -0.34 3.61 8.09
C LYS A 16 -1.48 2.60 7.92
N GLY A 17 -1.20 1.42 7.39
CA GLY A 17 -2.20 0.35 7.30
C GLY A 17 -1.84 -0.74 6.29
N TRP A 18 -2.70 -1.76 6.24
CA TRP A 18 -2.66 -2.77 5.19
C TRP A 18 -3.11 -2.14 3.87
N LEU A 19 -2.21 -2.05 2.90
CA LEU A 19 -2.49 -1.43 1.60
C LEU A 19 -1.92 -2.28 0.47
N LYS A 20 -2.48 -2.07 -0.72
CA LYS A 20 -2.02 -2.68 -1.96
C LYS A 20 -1.60 -1.60 -2.96
N PRO A 21 -0.34 -1.58 -3.42
CA PRO A 21 0.07 -0.67 -4.48
C PRO A 21 -0.60 -1.05 -5.81
N MET A 22 -0.83 -0.05 -6.68
CA MET A 22 -1.47 -0.22 -7.99
C MET A 22 -0.75 -1.24 -8.88
N PHE A 23 0.58 -1.19 -8.90
CA PHE A 23 1.39 -2.06 -9.76
C PHE A 23 1.92 -3.26 -8.98
N PRO A 24 1.73 -4.48 -9.50
CA PRO A 24 2.04 -5.69 -8.75
C PRO A 24 3.54 -5.97 -8.80
N HIS A 25 4.30 -5.55 -7.77
CA HIS A 25 5.53 -6.26 -7.43
C HIS A 25 5.24 -7.49 -6.54
N SER A 26 4.08 -7.51 -5.89
CA SER A 26 3.58 -8.70 -5.20
C SER A 26 2.06 -8.73 -5.25
N GLY A 27 1.46 -9.89 -5.52
CA GLY A 27 0.01 -10.10 -5.44
C GLY A 27 -0.54 -10.10 -4.01
N LYS A 28 0.05 -9.36 -3.08
CA LYS A 28 -0.27 -9.35 -1.65
C LYS A 28 -0.42 -7.92 -1.12
N ALA A 29 -1.25 -7.75 -0.09
CA ALA A 29 -1.33 -6.53 0.68
C ALA A 29 -0.18 -6.48 1.71
N HIS A 30 0.45 -5.33 1.87
CA HIS A 30 1.50 -5.12 2.88
C HIS A 30 1.08 -4.05 3.87
N TYR A 31 1.69 -4.07 5.06
CA TYR A 31 1.45 -3.03 6.04
C TYR A 31 2.42 -1.88 5.82
N PHE A 32 1.94 -0.82 5.19
CA PHE A 32 2.71 0.37 4.83
C PHE A 32 2.57 1.47 5.88
N THR A 33 3.62 2.27 6.01
CA THR A 33 3.60 3.54 6.73
C THR A 33 3.98 4.65 5.76
N LYS A 34 3.20 5.74 5.79
CA LYS A 34 3.48 6.95 5.00
C LYS A 34 4.73 7.63 5.52
N GLN A 35 5.69 7.88 4.64
CA GLN A 35 6.88 8.64 5.01
C GLN A 35 6.52 10.13 5.12
N LYS A 36 6.83 10.75 6.25
CA LYS A 36 6.54 12.18 6.51
C LYS A 36 7.46 13.07 5.67
N GLY A 37 6.93 14.19 5.16
CA GLY A 37 7.72 15.26 4.54
C GLY A 37 8.26 14.97 3.12
N LEU A 38 8.06 13.78 2.57
CA LEU A 38 8.61 13.38 1.27
C LEU A 38 7.62 13.55 0.10
N ALA A 39 6.54 14.29 0.29
CA ALA A 39 5.59 14.47 -0.80
C ALA A 39 6.17 15.39 -1.88
N VAL A 40 6.44 14.86 -3.07
CA VAL A 40 6.99 15.61 -4.22
C VAL A 40 5.88 15.89 -5.22
N LEU A 41 5.86 17.10 -5.78
CA LEU A 41 4.94 17.42 -6.88
C LEU A 41 5.43 16.79 -8.17
N THR A 42 4.59 15.97 -8.80
CA THR A 42 4.89 15.32 -10.08
C THR A 42 3.85 15.72 -11.14
N SER A 43 4.10 15.37 -12.40
CA SER A 43 3.11 15.49 -13.49
C SER A 43 1.82 14.70 -13.26
N HIS A 44 1.81 13.79 -12.29
CA HIS A 44 0.66 12.94 -11.92
C HIS A 44 0.04 13.33 -10.57
N GLY A 45 0.35 14.52 -10.05
CA GLY A 45 -0.10 15.01 -8.75
C GLY A 45 0.95 14.83 -7.66
N ARG A 46 0.54 14.92 -6.40
CA ARG A 46 1.46 14.74 -5.26
C ARG A 46 1.85 13.27 -5.10
N ALA A 47 3.13 12.96 -5.28
CA ALA A 47 3.68 11.66 -4.93
C ALA A 47 3.76 11.52 -3.41
N THR A 48 3.39 10.35 -2.90
CA THR A 48 3.57 9.96 -1.50
C THR A 48 4.43 8.69 -1.47
N TYR A 49 5.46 8.69 -0.62
CA TYR A 49 6.33 7.54 -0.40
C TYR A 49 5.86 6.73 0.80
N TRP A 50 5.97 5.42 0.66
CA TRP A 50 5.51 4.45 1.64
C TRP A 50 6.57 3.39 1.84
N THR A 51 6.76 2.96 3.09
CA THR A 51 7.61 1.81 3.42
C THR A 51 6.78 0.77 4.15
N ALA A 52 6.80 -0.46 3.66
CA ALA A 52 6.18 -1.59 4.31
C ALA A 52 7.07 -2.15 5.41
N LEU A 53 6.47 -2.75 6.44
CA LEU A 53 7.21 -3.42 7.52
C LEU A 53 8.14 -4.54 7.01
N CYS A 54 7.82 -5.17 5.87
CA CYS A 54 8.66 -6.18 5.25
C CYS A 54 9.88 -5.61 4.49
N GLY A 55 10.01 -4.28 4.39
CA GLY A 55 11.07 -3.59 3.65
C GLY A 55 10.75 -3.25 2.20
N VAL A 56 9.51 -3.47 1.74
CA VAL A 56 9.07 -3.06 0.40
C VAL A 56 8.72 -1.57 0.42
N ASP A 57 9.31 -0.81 -0.51
CA ASP A 57 8.94 0.57 -0.74
C ASP A 57 7.91 0.71 -1.87
N ALA A 58 7.04 1.71 -1.76
CA ALA A 58 6.05 2.04 -2.78
C ALA A 58 5.88 3.55 -2.91
N VAL A 59 5.48 3.98 -4.10
CA VAL A 59 5.09 5.37 -4.39
C VAL A 59 3.66 5.37 -4.88
N SER A 60 2.85 6.29 -4.36
CA SER A 60 1.50 6.53 -4.86
C SER A 60 1.33 7.96 -5.32
N THR A 61 0.51 8.18 -6.34
CA THR A 61 0.07 9.51 -6.79
C THR A 61 -1.46 9.53 -6.89
N GLU A 62 -2.06 10.67 -7.21
CA GLU A 62 -3.50 10.76 -7.45
C GLU A 62 -3.96 9.85 -8.60
N LYS A 63 -3.14 9.69 -9.64
CA LYS A 63 -3.41 8.78 -10.76
C LYS A 63 -3.00 7.32 -10.47
N MET A 64 -2.17 7.10 -9.45
CA MET A 64 -1.67 5.78 -9.06
C MET A 64 -1.81 5.59 -7.53
N PRO A 65 -3.02 5.50 -6.99
CA PRO A 65 -3.25 5.43 -5.54
C PRO A 65 -2.77 4.11 -4.91
N MET A 66 -2.67 4.13 -3.59
CA MET A 66 -2.72 2.91 -2.78
C MET A 66 -4.19 2.48 -2.66
N PHE A 67 -4.43 1.17 -2.74
CA PHE A 67 -5.75 0.59 -2.56
C PHE A 67 -5.89 0.00 -1.17
N GLU A 68 -7.11 0.08 -0.63
CA GLU A 68 -7.54 -0.73 0.50
C GLU A 68 -7.25 -2.23 0.23
N PRO A 69 -6.96 -3.03 1.27
CA PRO A 69 -6.46 -4.38 1.11
C PRO A 69 -7.55 -5.35 0.64
N GLY A 70 -8.83 -5.01 0.82
CA GLY A 70 -9.96 -5.87 0.44
C GLY A 70 -9.78 -7.32 0.89
N ASN A 71 -9.99 -8.25 -0.05
CA ASN A 71 -9.78 -9.70 0.15
C ASN A 71 -8.39 -10.17 -0.28
N TRP A 72 -7.43 -9.27 -0.50
CA TRP A 72 -6.09 -9.67 -0.91
C TRP A 72 -5.35 -10.34 0.25
N ASP A 73 -4.61 -11.41 -0.09
CA ASP A 73 -3.70 -12.07 0.84
C ASP A 73 -2.75 -11.07 1.51
N ARG A 74 -2.69 -11.12 2.83
CA ARG A 74 -1.73 -10.31 3.60
C ARG A 74 -0.33 -10.90 3.53
N CYS A 75 0.67 -10.04 3.42
CA CYS A 75 2.08 -10.43 3.49
C CYS A 75 2.40 -11.06 4.86
N LYS A 76 2.86 -12.32 4.85
CA LYS A 76 3.20 -13.07 6.08
C LYS A 76 4.26 -12.38 6.93
N ARG A 77 5.29 -11.77 6.31
CA ARG A 77 6.35 -11.04 7.03
C ARG A 77 5.80 -9.81 7.74
N CYS A 78 4.94 -9.03 7.07
CA CYS A 78 4.26 -7.89 7.69
C CYS A 78 3.35 -8.35 8.83
N ALA A 79 2.58 -9.42 8.63
CA ALA A 79 1.65 -9.93 9.64
C ALA A 79 2.38 -10.38 10.90
N GLN A 80 3.51 -11.09 10.76
CA GLN A 80 4.35 -11.51 11.88
C GLN A 80 4.94 -10.32 12.64
N LYS A 81 5.41 -9.27 11.95
CA LYS A 81 5.95 -8.07 12.61
C LYS A 81 4.88 -7.31 13.39
N ILE A 82 3.69 -7.10 12.81
CA ILE A 82 2.57 -6.47 13.53
C ILE A 82 2.16 -7.29 14.75
N ALA A 83 2.04 -8.61 14.61
CA ALA A 83 1.67 -9.46 15.73
C ALA A 83 2.66 -9.32 16.90
N ARG A 84 3.96 -9.13 16.61
CA ARG A 84 4.97 -8.85 17.63
C ARG A 84 4.81 -7.46 18.24
N GLU A 85 4.56 -6.43 17.42
CA GLU A 85 4.34 -5.05 17.90
C GLU A 85 3.08 -4.92 18.78
N LEU A 86 2.02 -5.70 18.50
CA LEU A 86 0.79 -5.68 19.30
C LEU A 86 0.85 -6.52 20.58
N SER A 87 1.84 -7.41 20.68
CA SER A 87 2.05 -8.26 21.87
C SER A 87 3.08 -7.67 22.84
N ALA A 88 3.66 -6.51 22.49
CA ALA A 88 4.64 -5.77 23.28
C ALA A 88 3.96 -4.57 23.96
#